data_AF-A0A4W5PBC7-F1
#
_entry.id   AF-A0A4W5PBC7-F1
#
_cell.length_a   1.000
_cell.length_b   1.000
_cell.length_c   1.000
_cell.angle_alpha   90.00
_cell.angle_beta   90.00
_cell.angle_gamma   90.00
#
_symmetry.space_group_name_H-M   'P 1'
#
loop_
_entity.id
_entity.type
_entity.pdbx_description
1 polymer ?
#
loop_
_entity_poly.entity_id
_entity_poly.type
_entity_poly.pdbx_seq_one_letter_code
_entity_poly.pdbx_strand_id
1 'polypeptide(L)'
;MRAEALVNCTLVPLLLILLTAVELSLLQSLRQVCTLSAESSQRRCKTPDGLICSGRGECDCGACICQVAEPGNYYGPRCECHDWVCATYDGKTCGGHGVCHCGKCECDEDWFGEACQYQEDCNLTNKKSKELCRNPQGVVCSNAGSCHCGSCMCHNPDGRGLVTGRFCECDDSECLDEDTGEVCGGHGQCYCGNCYCAAGWHGDKCELQCDISPWESKRRCTSPDGKICSNRGTCICGECTCYDVDPSGDWGDVHGDTCECDERSCHATYDRYSDDFCSGETGWQLAVFASG
;
A
#
# COMPACT_ATOMS: atom_id res chain seq x y z
N MET A 1 43.46 43.67 61.46
CA MET A 1 43.46 42.28 60.96
C MET A 1 41.99 41.85 60.78
N ARG A 2 41.16 42.24 59.80
CA ARG A 2 41.26 42.67 58.40
C ARG A 2 42.08 41.73 57.52
N ALA A 3 41.53 40.54 57.20
CA ALA A 3 41.77 39.81 55.95
C ALA A 3 41.01 38.45 55.86
N GLU A 4 40.54 37.87 56.97
CA GLU A 4 40.10 36.45 56.97
C GLU A 4 38.59 36.21 56.72
N ALA A 5 37.73 37.22 56.89
CA ALA A 5 36.27 37.00 56.91
C ALA A 5 35.54 37.16 55.55
N LEU A 6 36.20 37.68 54.53
CA LEU A 6 35.60 37.89 53.19
C LEU A 6 35.78 36.69 52.25
N VAL A 7 36.69 35.77 52.60
CA VAL A 7 37.05 34.63 51.74
C VAL A 7 35.97 33.54 51.77
N ASN A 8 35.31 33.34 52.92
CA ASN A 8 34.27 32.29 53.06
C ASN A 8 32.89 32.65 52.48
N CYS A 9 32.57 33.92 52.29
CA CYS A 9 31.21 34.31 51.87
C CYS A 9 30.98 34.21 50.36
N THR A 10 32.06 34.21 49.56
CA THR A 10 32.01 34.06 48.10
C THR A 10 32.43 32.67 47.63
N LEU A 11 33.24 31.95 48.41
CA LEU A 11 33.70 30.60 48.06
C LEU A 11 32.60 29.54 48.19
N VAL A 12 31.78 29.60 49.24
CA VAL A 12 30.68 28.62 49.45
C VAL A 12 29.63 28.64 48.34
N PRO A 13 29.10 29.80 47.89
CA PRO A 13 28.16 29.83 46.77
C PRO A 13 28.83 29.44 45.44
N LEU A 14 30.11 29.79 45.21
CA LEU A 14 30.84 29.32 44.03
C LEU A 14 31.03 27.80 44.04
N LEU A 15 31.32 27.20 45.21
CA LEU A 15 31.50 25.75 45.35
C LEU A 15 30.18 25.00 45.10
N LEU A 16 29.06 25.54 45.58
CA LEU A 16 27.72 25.00 45.32
C LEU A 16 27.33 25.13 43.84
N ILE A 17 27.62 26.27 43.20
CA ILE A 17 27.41 26.46 41.76
C ILE A 17 28.26 25.46 40.97
N LEU A 18 29.52 25.25 41.36
CA LEU A 18 30.40 24.26 40.74
C LEU A 18 29.90 22.83 40.96
N LEU A 19 29.43 22.48 42.16
CA LEU A 19 28.84 21.16 42.45
C LEU A 19 27.57 20.90 41.64
N THR A 20 26.68 21.88 41.52
CA THR A 20 25.48 21.77 40.67
C THR A 20 25.81 21.72 39.18
N ALA A 21 26.86 22.43 38.73
CA ALA A 21 27.34 22.35 37.35
C ALA A 21 28.01 21.00 37.05
N VAL A 22 28.70 20.40 38.04
CA VAL A 22 29.26 19.04 37.95
C VAL A 22 28.16 17.98 37.94
N GLU A 23 27.10 18.13 38.74
CA GLU A 23 25.91 17.27 38.66
C GLU A 23 25.18 17.41 37.31
N LEU A 24 25.04 18.64 36.78
CA LEU A 24 24.44 18.87 35.46
C LEU A 24 25.28 18.31 34.31
N SER A 25 26.62 18.37 34.43
CA SER A 25 27.53 17.78 33.44
C SER A 25 27.66 16.26 33.58
N LEU A 26 27.48 15.69 34.78
CA LEU A 26 27.30 14.24 34.96
C LEU A 26 25.94 13.77 34.38
N LEU A 27 24.87 14.55 34.52
CA LEU A 27 23.57 14.28 33.90
C LEU A 27 23.59 14.44 32.37
N GLN A 28 24.36 15.39 31.83
CA GLN A 28 24.61 15.51 30.39
C GLN A 28 25.51 14.38 29.84
N SER A 29 26.29 13.72 30.71
CA SER A 29 27.10 12.54 30.38
C SER A 29 26.31 11.23 30.31
N LEU A 30 24.99 11.25 30.54
CA LEU A 30 24.12 10.09 30.25
C LEU A 30 23.79 9.93 28.75
N ARG A 31 24.35 10.77 27.87
CA ARG A 31 24.65 10.30 26.50
C ARG A 31 25.79 9.31 26.61
N GLN A 32 25.45 8.03 26.77
CA GLN A 32 26.41 6.93 26.74
C GLN A 32 27.33 7.11 25.52
N VAL A 33 28.64 7.24 25.78
CA VAL A 33 29.65 7.26 24.72
C VAL A 33 29.46 6.00 23.89
N CYS A 34 29.20 6.16 22.60
CA CYS A 34 28.97 5.02 21.75
C CYS A 34 30.23 4.17 21.62
N THR A 35 30.15 2.91 22.05
CA THR A 35 31.27 1.96 22.00
C THR A 35 31.40 1.26 20.65
N LEU A 36 30.43 1.44 19.75
CA LEU A 36 30.43 0.87 18.40
C LEU A 36 31.12 1.80 17.41
N SER A 37 31.79 1.22 16.40
CA SER A 37 32.19 1.99 15.22
C SER A 37 30.96 2.47 14.45
N ALA A 38 31.08 3.58 13.72
CA ALA A 38 29.98 4.13 12.91
C ALA A 38 29.36 3.08 11.97
N GLU A 39 30.20 2.28 11.33
CA GLU A 39 29.78 1.19 10.45
C GLU A 39 29.02 0.09 11.21
N SER A 40 29.50 -0.28 12.40
CA SER A 40 28.85 -1.31 13.23
C SER A 40 27.53 -0.84 13.82
N SER A 41 27.45 0.45 14.19
CA SER A 41 26.22 1.12 14.61
C SER A 41 25.17 1.05 13.49
N GLN A 42 25.52 1.53 12.29
CA GLN A 42 24.62 1.53 11.14
C GLN A 42 24.16 0.13 10.72
N ARG A 43 25.04 -0.88 10.78
CA ARG A 43 24.67 -2.28 10.48
C ARG A 43 23.56 -2.79 11.39
N ARG A 44 23.50 -2.41 12.67
CA ARG A 44 22.44 -2.83 13.60
C ARG A 44 21.08 -2.20 13.27
N CYS A 45 21.10 -0.96 12.80
CA CYS A 45 19.92 -0.19 12.44
C CYS A 45 19.39 -0.47 11.02
N LYS A 46 20.13 -1.22 10.19
CA LYS A 46 19.77 -1.48 8.80
C LYS A 46 18.67 -2.55 8.68
N THR A 47 17.65 -2.29 7.86
CA THR A 47 16.58 -3.24 7.51
C THR A 47 17.01 -4.14 6.34
N PRO A 48 16.29 -5.26 6.07
CA PRO A 48 16.54 -6.11 4.91
C PRO A 48 16.52 -5.35 3.57
N ASP A 49 15.64 -4.35 3.46
CA ASP A 49 15.52 -3.47 2.28
C ASP A 49 16.64 -2.43 2.18
N GLY A 50 17.58 -2.45 3.12
CA GLY A 50 18.76 -1.61 3.16
C GLY A 50 18.55 -0.21 3.76
N LEU A 51 17.36 0.08 4.28
CA LEU A 51 17.04 1.35 4.92
C LEU A 51 17.58 1.40 6.36
N ILE A 52 18.03 2.57 6.81
CA ILE A 52 18.38 2.78 8.22
C ILE A 52 17.11 3.17 8.97
N CYS A 53 16.77 2.42 10.03
CA CYS A 53 15.57 2.67 10.85
C CYS A 53 14.30 2.82 10.00
N SER A 54 14.14 1.94 9.00
CA SER A 54 13.02 1.95 8.04
C SER A 54 12.81 3.27 7.30
N GLY A 55 13.82 4.16 7.28
CA GLY A 55 13.74 5.52 6.74
C GLY A 55 12.93 6.50 7.60
N ARG A 56 12.56 6.10 8.83
CA ARG A 56 11.61 6.80 9.71
C ARG A 56 12.24 7.15 11.06
N GLY A 57 13.56 7.17 11.13
CA GLY A 57 14.31 7.42 12.35
C GLY A 57 15.79 7.62 12.10
N GLU A 58 16.51 8.00 13.15
CA GLU A 58 17.95 8.16 13.15
C GLU A 58 18.61 7.03 13.93
N CYS A 59 19.75 6.53 13.47
CA CYS A 59 20.49 5.49 14.18
C CYS A 59 21.47 6.12 15.17
N ASP A 60 21.23 5.94 16.46
CA ASP A 60 22.13 6.35 17.54
C ASP A 60 22.72 5.11 18.23
N CYS A 61 24.03 4.92 18.09
CA CYS A 61 24.79 3.79 18.62
C CYS A 61 24.16 2.39 18.45
N GLY A 62 23.62 2.10 17.26
CA GLY A 62 23.01 0.81 16.95
C GLY A 62 21.59 0.63 17.48
N ALA A 63 20.99 1.69 18.02
CA ALA A 63 19.58 1.78 18.34
C ALA A 63 18.90 2.82 17.43
N CYS A 64 17.68 2.52 16.99
CA CYS A 64 16.91 3.47 16.21
C CYS A 64 16.13 4.43 17.12
N ILE A 65 16.30 5.72 16.87
CA ILE A 65 15.51 6.81 17.46
C ILE A 65 14.45 7.20 16.44
N CYS A 66 13.22 6.78 16.70
CA CYS A 66 12.12 6.93 15.75
C CYS A 66 11.55 8.34 15.73
N GLN A 67 11.10 8.77 14.55
CA GLN A 67 10.45 10.05 14.38
C GLN A 67 9.07 10.05 15.06
N VAL A 68 8.80 11.14 15.77
CA VAL A 68 7.53 11.44 16.44
C VAL A 68 6.97 12.65 15.71
N ALA A 69 6.07 12.44 14.74
CA ALA A 69 5.48 13.50 13.92
C ALA A 69 3.99 13.23 13.72
N GLU A 70 3.15 14.27 13.67
CA GLU A 70 1.73 14.08 13.30
C GLU A 70 1.63 13.78 11.79
N PRO A 71 0.88 12.75 11.37
CA PRO A 71 -0.25 12.13 12.07
C PRO A 71 0.05 10.77 12.76
N GLY A 72 1.31 10.42 13.05
CA GLY A 72 1.59 9.15 13.73
C GLY A 72 3.03 8.96 14.25
N ASN A 73 3.15 8.29 15.39
CA ASN A 73 4.44 7.97 15.99
C ASN A 73 4.98 6.66 15.41
N TYR A 74 6.24 6.67 14.96
CA TYR A 74 6.94 5.45 14.58
C TYR A 74 7.61 4.84 15.81
N TYR A 75 7.58 3.52 15.92
CA TYR A 75 8.19 2.78 17.02
C TYR A 75 8.67 1.40 16.56
N GLY A 76 9.24 0.63 17.49
CA GLY A 76 9.91 -0.63 17.17
C GLY A 76 11.44 -0.47 17.06
N PRO A 77 12.19 -1.58 17.15
CA PRO A 77 13.65 -1.56 17.20
C PRO A 77 14.31 -0.97 15.94
N ARG A 78 13.59 -0.93 14.82
CA ARG A 78 14.01 -0.30 13.55
C ARG A 78 12.97 0.70 13.03
N CYS A 79 12.10 1.25 13.89
CA CYS A 79 11.02 2.17 13.49
C CYS A 79 10.11 1.60 12.39
N GLU A 80 9.94 0.28 12.41
CA GLU A 80 9.14 -0.48 11.46
C GLU A 80 7.64 -0.42 11.77
N CYS A 81 7.28 -0.05 13.01
CA CYS A 81 5.90 -0.02 13.50
C CYS A 81 5.31 1.39 13.49
N HIS A 82 4.00 1.47 13.35
CA HIS A 82 3.20 2.67 13.53
C HIS A 82 1.74 2.31 13.85
N ASP A 83 0.98 3.22 14.46
CA ASP A 83 -0.36 2.93 14.98
C ASP A 83 -1.41 2.59 13.90
N TRP A 84 -1.19 2.99 12.64
CA TRP A 84 -2.07 2.68 11.52
C TRP A 84 -1.69 1.40 10.73
N VAL A 85 -0.74 0.56 11.18
CA VAL A 85 -0.48 -0.75 10.53
C VAL A 85 -1.63 -1.74 10.79
N CYS A 86 -2.27 -1.65 11.97
CA CYS A 86 -3.15 -2.72 12.43
C CYS A 86 -4.43 -2.85 11.61
N ALA A 87 -4.99 -4.06 11.63
CA ALA A 87 -6.26 -4.36 11.00
C ALA A 87 -7.36 -3.39 11.45
N THR A 88 -8.16 -2.96 10.49
CA THR A 88 -9.27 -2.04 10.71
C THR A 88 -10.59 -2.76 10.52
N TYR A 89 -11.57 -2.45 11.37
CA TYR A 89 -12.95 -2.90 11.20
C TYR A 89 -13.88 -1.69 11.30
N ASP A 90 -14.81 -1.57 10.35
CA ASP A 90 -15.78 -0.46 10.29
C ASP A 90 -15.11 0.94 10.33
N GLY A 91 -13.96 1.06 9.65
CA GLY A 91 -13.16 2.28 9.60
C GLY A 91 -12.39 2.62 10.87
N LYS A 92 -12.33 1.71 11.86
CA LYS A 92 -11.60 1.90 13.12
C LYS A 92 -10.46 0.90 13.25
N THR A 93 -9.28 1.38 13.63
CA THR A 93 -8.14 0.52 14.01
C THR A 93 -8.52 -0.36 15.19
N CYS A 94 -8.27 -1.67 15.08
CA CYS A 94 -8.66 -2.67 16.09
C CYS A 94 -10.14 -2.57 16.50
N GLY A 95 -11.02 -2.18 15.56
CA GLY A 95 -12.46 -2.05 15.80
C GLY A 95 -12.84 -0.95 16.82
N GLY A 96 -11.86 -0.23 17.37
CA GLY A 96 -12.03 0.61 18.56
C GLY A 96 -12.13 -0.16 19.88
N HIS A 97 -11.77 -1.44 19.90
CA HIS A 97 -11.88 -2.38 21.02
C HIS A 97 -10.55 -3.09 21.32
N GLY A 98 -9.45 -2.35 21.19
CA GLY A 98 -8.13 -2.86 21.45
C GLY A 98 -7.05 -1.85 21.16
N VAL A 99 -5.82 -2.24 21.50
CA VAL A 99 -4.62 -1.44 21.27
C VAL A 99 -3.82 -2.04 20.12
N CYS A 100 -3.37 -1.18 19.20
CA CYS A 100 -2.51 -1.61 18.10
C CYS A 100 -1.06 -1.77 18.59
N HIS A 101 -0.52 -2.98 18.46
CA HIS A 101 0.86 -3.32 18.76
C HIS A 101 1.56 -3.80 17.48
N CYS A 102 2.21 -2.87 16.77
CA CYS A 102 3.02 -3.16 15.58
C CYS A 102 2.32 -4.07 14.54
N GLY A 103 1.11 -3.70 14.12
CA GLY A 103 0.33 -4.44 13.13
C GLY A 103 -0.56 -5.55 13.69
N LYS A 104 -0.48 -5.83 14.99
CA LYS A 104 -1.38 -6.77 15.68
C LYS A 104 -2.27 -6.05 16.66
N CYS A 105 -3.57 -6.36 16.66
CA CYS A 105 -4.49 -5.86 17.67
C CYS A 105 -4.41 -6.72 18.94
N GLU A 106 -4.18 -6.07 20.07
CA GLU A 106 -4.42 -6.63 21.40
C GLU A 106 -5.81 -6.19 21.85
N CYS A 107 -6.76 -7.13 21.82
CA CYS A 107 -8.16 -6.82 22.08
C CYS A 107 -8.44 -6.59 23.57
N ASP A 108 -9.39 -5.70 23.84
CA ASP A 108 -9.94 -5.48 25.17
C ASP A 108 -10.64 -6.75 25.68
N GLU A 109 -10.90 -6.82 26.99
CA GLU A 109 -11.67 -7.91 27.59
C GLU A 109 -13.02 -8.08 26.88
N ASP A 110 -13.43 -9.33 26.65
CA ASP A 110 -14.64 -9.73 25.92
C ASP A 110 -14.66 -9.41 24.42
N TRP A 111 -13.52 -9.07 23.81
CA TRP A 111 -13.39 -8.85 22.35
C TRP A 111 -12.36 -9.76 21.71
N PHE A 112 -12.63 -10.20 20.49
CA PHE A 112 -11.74 -11.07 19.73
C PHE A 112 -11.83 -10.85 18.21
N GLY A 113 -10.93 -11.52 17.48
CA GLY A 113 -10.75 -11.37 16.03
C GLY A 113 -9.49 -10.56 15.70
N GLU A 114 -9.04 -10.61 14.45
CA GLU A 114 -7.81 -9.90 14.03
C GLU A 114 -7.88 -8.39 14.21
N ALA A 115 -9.08 -7.81 14.10
CA ALA A 115 -9.35 -6.40 14.30
C ALA A 115 -10.25 -6.16 15.52
N CYS A 116 -10.32 -7.11 16.48
CA CYS A 116 -11.18 -7.03 17.66
C CYS A 116 -12.64 -6.72 17.33
N GLN A 117 -13.14 -7.29 16.24
CA GLN A 117 -14.44 -6.97 15.65
C GLN A 117 -15.61 -7.77 16.23
N TYR A 118 -15.33 -8.79 17.04
CA TYR A 118 -16.34 -9.69 17.60
C TYR A 118 -16.37 -9.60 19.12
N GLN A 119 -17.57 -9.55 19.68
CA GLN A 119 -17.79 -9.61 21.11
C GLN A 119 -17.91 -11.07 21.54
N GLU A 120 -17.23 -11.50 22.60
CA GLU A 120 -17.31 -12.87 23.13
C GLU A 120 -18.73 -13.17 23.62
N ASP A 121 -19.25 -12.33 24.52
CA ASP A 121 -20.60 -12.46 25.07
C ASP A 121 -21.62 -11.57 24.36
N CYS A 122 -22.59 -12.23 23.72
CA CYS A 122 -23.64 -11.56 22.97
C CYS A 122 -24.78 -11.08 23.88
N ASN A 123 -24.82 -9.78 24.15
CA ASN A 123 -25.92 -9.13 24.89
C ASN A 123 -27.15 -8.81 24.03
N LEU A 124 -27.13 -9.17 22.74
CA LEU A 124 -28.22 -8.90 21.79
C LEU A 124 -29.16 -10.10 21.65
N THR A 125 -30.44 -9.82 21.42
CA THR A 125 -31.37 -10.86 20.97
C THR A 125 -30.99 -11.35 19.56
N ASN A 126 -31.28 -12.61 19.24
CA ASN A 126 -30.99 -13.18 17.91
C ASN A 126 -31.58 -12.32 16.77
N LYS A 127 -32.78 -11.78 16.97
CA LYS A 127 -33.44 -10.89 16.01
C LYS A 127 -32.64 -9.60 15.80
N LYS A 128 -32.25 -8.92 16.89
CA LYS A 128 -31.50 -7.67 16.82
C LYS A 128 -30.10 -7.85 16.24
N SER A 129 -29.42 -8.94 16.63
CA SER A 129 -28.14 -9.34 16.04
C SER A 129 -28.26 -9.49 14.52
N LYS A 130 -29.23 -10.29 14.05
CA LYS A 130 -29.43 -10.50 12.61
C LYS A 130 -29.79 -9.24 11.84
N GLU A 131 -30.51 -8.30 12.45
CA GLU A 131 -30.83 -7.01 11.83
C GLU A 131 -29.56 -6.18 11.54
N LEU A 132 -28.58 -6.19 12.44
CA LEU A 132 -27.30 -5.46 12.27
C LEU A 132 -26.38 -6.08 11.22
N CYS A 133 -26.54 -7.39 10.97
CA CYS A 133 -25.80 -8.14 9.95
C CYS A 133 -26.44 -8.10 8.55
N ARG A 134 -27.57 -7.40 8.37
CA ARG A 134 -28.20 -7.26 7.05
C ARG A 134 -27.53 -6.15 6.25
N ASN A 135 -27.12 -6.49 5.03
CA ASN A 135 -26.66 -5.53 4.04
C ASN A 135 -27.85 -4.70 3.48
N PRO A 136 -27.60 -3.64 2.68
CA PRO A 136 -28.65 -2.82 2.07
C PRO A 136 -29.66 -3.61 1.22
N GLN A 137 -29.26 -4.76 0.68
CA GLN A 137 -30.10 -5.68 -0.10
C GLN A 137 -30.96 -6.60 0.79
N GLY A 138 -30.84 -6.50 2.11
CA GLY A 138 -31.61 -7.28 3.09
C GLY A 138 -31.06 -8.68 3.34
N VAL A 139 -29.91 -9.03 2.77
CA VAL A 139 -29.24 -10.33 2.93
C VAL A 139 -28.33 -10.29 4.15
N VAL A 140 -28.40 -11.32 4.99
CA VAL A 140 -27.56 -11.44 6.19
C VAL A 140 -26.18 -11.95 5.78
N CYS A 141 -25.12 -11.17 6.06
CA CYS A 141 -23.72 -11.53 5.78
C CYS A 141 -23.48 -12.05 4.36
N SER A 142 -24.20 -11.48 3.37
CA SER A 142 -24.12 -11.84 1.95
C SER A 142 -24.23 -13.34 1.66
N ASN A 143 -24.82 -14.12 2.58
CA ASN A 143 -24.79 -15.59 2.58
C ASN A 143 -23.39 -16.25 2.60
N ALA A 144 -22.33 -15.47 2.80
CA ALA A 144 -20.94 -15.91 2.81
C ALA A 144 -20.34 -15.91 4.23
N GLY A 145 -21.19 -15.98 5.26
CA GLY A 145 -20.78 -15.95 6.65
C GLY A 145 -21.92 -16.21 7.62
N SER A 146 -21.59 -16.16 8.91
CA SER A 146 -22.53 -16.30 10.01
C SER A 146 -22.59 -15.02 10.83
N CYS A 147 -23.78 -14.64 11.31
CA CYS A 147 -23.95 -13.43 12.11
C CYS A 147 -23.72 -13.74 13.59
N HIS A 148 -22.79 -13.02 14.22
CA HIS A 148 -22.48 -13.11 15.65
C HIS A 148 -22.51 -11.72 16.28
N CYS A 149 -23.40 -11.52 17.24
CA CYS A 149 -23.57 -10.27 17.99
C CYS A 149 -23.63 -8.99 17.12
N GLY A 150 -24.22 -9.08 15.93
CA GLY A 150 -24.36 -7.95 15.01
C GLY A 150 -23.17 -7.71 14.07
N SER A 151 -22.14 -8.56 14.14
CA SER A 151 -21.01 -8.59 13.22
C SER A 151 -21.04 -9.87 12.38
N CYS A 152 -20.64 -9.79 11.12
CA CYS A 152 -20.55 -10.96 10.24
C CYS A 152 -19.20 -11.64 10.39
N MET A 153 -19.21 -12.93 10.76
CA MET A 153 -18.07 -13.83 10.72
C MET A 153 -18.04 -14.52 9.35
N CYS A 154 -17.15 -14.05 8.48
CA CYS A 154 -17.05 -14.55 7.11
C CYS A 154 -16.51 -15.98 7.05
N HIS A 155 -16.96 -16.73 6.05
CA HIS A 155 -16.54 -18.10 5.86
C HIS A 155 -15.09 -18.16 5.42
N ASN A 156 -14.28 -18.97 6.10
CA ASN A 156 -12.86 -19.13 5.81
C ASN A 156 -12.44 -20.61 5.90
N PRO A 157 -12.91 -21.46 4.98
CA PRO A 157 -12.73 -22.91 5.07
C PRO A 157 -11.26 -23.32 4.96
N ASP A 158 -10.49 -22.62 4.13
CA ASP A 158 -9.07 -22.91 3.86
C ASP A 158 -8.12 -22.12 4.76
N GLY A 159 -8.65 -21.30 5.69
CA GLY A 159 -7.84 -20.43 6.55
C GLY A 159 -7.19 -19.23 5.83
N ARG A 160 -7.41 -19.08 4.51
CA ARG A 160 -6.77 -18.07 3.65
C ARG A 160 -7.40 -16.67 3.75
N GLY A 161 -8.59 -16.56 4.31
CA GLY A 161 -9.27 -15.29 4.56
C GLY A 161 -9.79 -14.60 3.29
N LEU A 162 -10.16 -15.37 2.26
CA LEU A 162 -10.54 -14.81 0.95
C LEU A 162 -11.89 -14.08 0.97
N VAL A 163 -12.80 -14.44 1.88
CA VAL A 163 -14.07 -13.72 2.03
C VAL A 163 -13.95 -12.66 3.12
N THR A 164 -14.08 -11.39 2.72
CA THR A 164 -13.88 -10.22 3.59
C THR A 164 -15.03 -9.21 3.46
N GLY A 165 -14.94 -8.11 4.21
CA GLY A 165 -15.96 -7.06 4.23
C GLY A 165 -16.89 -7.11 5.45
N ARG A 166 -17.62 -6.00 5.69
CA ARG A 166 -18.47 -5.86 6.88
C ARG A 166 -19.60 -6.88 6.88
N PHE A 167 -20.12 -7.18 5.71
CA PHE A 167 -21.20 -8.11 5.45
C PHE A 167 -20.72 -9.31 4.62
N CYS A 168 -19.42 -9.62 4.61
CA CYS A 168 -18.84 -10.70 3.81
C CYS A 168 -19.15 -10.58 2.30
N GLU A 169 -19.18 -9.34 1.81
CA GLU A 169 -19.55 -8.99 0.44
C GLU A 169 -18.38 -9.09 -0.55
N CYS A 170 -17.14 -9.17 -0.06
CA CYS A 170 -15.95 -9.28 -0.88
C CYS A 170 -15.46 -10.71 -0.91
N ASP A 171 -15.29 -11.24 -2.11
CA ASP A 171 -14.77 -12.59 -2.35
C ASP A 171 -13.49 -12.49 -3.19
N ASP A 172 -12.35 -12.62 -2.52
CA ASP A 172 -11.02 -12.55 -3.11
C ASP A 172 -10.57 -13.89 -3.70
N SER A 173 -11.45 -14.90 -3.76
CA SER A 173 -11.15 -16.16 -4.45
C SER A 173 -10.91 -15.97 -5.95
N GLU A 174 -11.48 -14.93 -6.56
CA GLU A 174 -11.25 -14.58 -7.97
C GLU A 174 -9.78 -14.21 -8.24
N CYS A 175 -9.11 -13.61 -7.25
CA CYS A 175 -7.70 -13.26 -7.31
C CYS A 175 -6.77 -14.46 -7.12
N LEU A 176 -7.29 -15.61 -6.67
CA LEU A 176 -6.48 -16.80 -6.47
C LEU A 176 -6.16 -17.41 -7.84
N ASP A 177 -4.88 -17.68 -8.04
CA ASP A 177 -4.41 -18.49 -9.15
C ASP A 177 -4.51 -19.97 -8.75
N GLU A 178 -5.28 -20.77 -9.49
CA GLU A 178 -5.54 -22.18 -9.15
C GLU A 178 -4.32 -23.07 -9.37
N ASP A 179 -3.42 -22.70 -10.29
CA ASP A 179 -2.25 -23.49 -10.67
C ASP A 179 -1.10 -23.34 -9.67
N THR A 180 -0.83 -22.09 -9.27
CA THR A 180 0.22 -21.73 -8.30
C THR A 180 -0.29 -21.73 -6.87
N GLY A 181 -1.60 -21.53 -6.69
CA GLY A 181 -2.21 -21.30 -5.39
C GLY A 181 -1.84 -19.94 -4.80
N GLU A 182 -1.36 -18.97 -5.57
CA GLU A 182 -0.97 -17.64 -5.10
C GLU A 182 -2.07 -16.60 -5.38
N VAL A 183 -2.24 -15.63 -4.47
CA VAL A 183 -3.17 -14.51 -4.69
C VAL A 183 -2.46 -13.45 -5.53
N CYS A 184 -3.06 -13.05 -6.64
CA CYS A 184 -2.48 -12.09 -7.59
C CYS A 184 -1.05 -12.48 -8.01
N GLY A 185 -0.84 -13.78 -8.30
CA GLY A 185 0.45 -14.32 -8.74
C GLY A 185 1.61 -14.07 -7.77
N GLY A 186 1.31 -13.75 -6.49
CA GLY A 186 2.33 -13.34 -5.51
C GLY A 186 2.92 -11.95 -5.74
N HIS A 187 2.36 -11.19 -6.69
CA HIS A 187 2.90 -9.93 -7.18
C HIS A 187 1.91 -8.76 -7.10
N GLY A 188 0.85 -8.92 -6.32
CA GLY A 188 -0.15 -7.87 -6.11
C GLY A 188 -0.89 -8.03 -4.80
N GLN A 189 -1.79 -7.10 -4.55
CA GLN A 189 -2.75 -7.16 -3.46
C GLN A 189 -4.15 -7.30 -4.04
N CYS A 190 -4.92 -8.27 -3.55
CA CYS A 190 -6.32 -8.40 -3.93
C CYS A 190 -7.17 -7.46 -3.08
N TYR A 191 -8.10 -6.75 -3.72
CA TYR A 191 -9.12 -5.98 -3.05
C TYR A 191 -10.47 -6.28 -3.70
N CYS A 192 -11.30 -7.06 -3.00
CA CYS A 192 -12.66 -7.38 -3.40
C CYS A 192 -12.73 -7.95 -4.83
N GLY A 193 -11.96 -9.00 -5.09
CA GLY A 193 -11.89 -9.69 -6.38
C GLY A 193 -10.99 -9.03 -7.44
N ASN A 194 -10.35 -7.90 -7.15
CA ASN A 194 -9.49 -7.20 -8.11
C ASN A 194 -8.04 -7.15 -7.64
N CYS A 195 -7.10 -7.55 -8.50
CA CYS A 195 -5.68 -7.48 -8.21
C CYS A 195 -5.08 -6.11 -8.52
N TYR A 196 -4.37 -5.57 -7.54
CA TYR A 196 -3.58 -4.35 -7.66
C TYR A 196 -2.11 -4.74 -7.69
N CYS A 197 -1.56 -4.74 -8.91
CA CYS A 197 -0.22 -5.26 -9.16
C CYS A 197 0.88 -4.34 -8.63
N ALA A 198 1.97 -4.96 -8.19
CA ALA A 198 3.21 -4.27 -7.87
C ALA A 198 3.81 -3.65 -9.15
N ALA A 199 4.69 -2.66 -8.96
CA ALA A 199 5.31 -1.96 -10.09
C ALA A 199 6.06 -2.93 -11.03
N GLY A 200 5.72 -2.89 -12.32
CA GLY A 200 6.31 -3.76 -13.35
C GLY A 200 5.58 -5.09 -13.57
N TRP A 201 4.53 -5.36 -12.79
CA TRP A 201 3.62 -6.49 -12.98
C TRP A 201 2.29 -6.04 -13.56
N HIS A 202 1.74 -6.88 -14.42
CA HIS A 202 0.54 -6.62 -15.21
C HIS A 202 -0.30 -7.90 -15.36
N GLY A 203 -1.50 -7.75 -15.94
CA GLY A 203 -2.49 -8.83 -16.04
C GLY A 203 -3.52 -8.75 -14.92
N ASP A 204 -4.64 -9.44 -15.11
CA ASP A 204 -5.76 -9.44 -14.17
C ASP A 204 -5.40 -10.11 -12.84
N LYS A 205 -4.40 -11.00 -12.84
CA LYS A 205 -3.85 -11.67 -11.66
C LYS A 205 -2.38 -11.34 -11.44
N CYS A 206 -1.85 -10.28 -12.04
CA CYS A 206 -0.45 -9.84 -11.90
C CYS A 206 0.61 -10.89 -12.28
N GLU A 207 0.28 -11.77 -13.22
CA GLU A 207 1.10 -12.88 -13.68
C GLU A 207 2.14 -12.49 -14.75
N LEU A 208 2.02 -11.29 -15.32
CA LEU A 208 2.87 -10.82 -16.42
C LEU A 208 3.93 -9.84 -15.93
N GLN A 209 5.20 -10.16 -16.15
CA GLN A 209 6.33 -9.24 -15.99
C GLN A 209 6.88 -8.84 -17.36
N CYS A 210 7.21 -7.56 -17.52
CA CYS A 210 7.83 -7.07 -18.76
C CYS A 210 9.34 -7.29 -18.78
N ASP A 211 9.87 -7.75 -19.91
CA ASP A 211 11.32 -7.81 -20.17
C ASP A 211 11.95 -6.43 -20.43
N ILE A 212 11.11 -5.42 -20.62
CA ILE A 212 11.54 -4.05 -20.90
C ILE A 212 11.30 -3.14 -19.70
N SER A 213 12.11 -2.08 -19.62
CA SER A 213 12.02 -1.12 -18.52
C SER A 213 10.70 -0.30 -18.54
N PRO A 214 10.24 0.24 -17.40
CA PRO A 214 9.04 1.08 -17.35
C PRO A 214 9.10 2.31 -18.27
N TRP A 215 10.29 2.91 -18.43
CA TRP A 215 10.46 4.06 -19.34
C TRP A 215 10.31 3.65 -20.80
N GLU A 216 10.77 2.46 -21.16
CA GLU A 216 10.71 1.94 -22.52
C GLU A 216 9.29 1.52 -22.88
N SER A 217 8.61 0.83 -21.97
CA SER A 217 7.18 0.50 -22.08
C SER A 217 6.36 1.76 -22.34
N LYS A 218 6.50 2.78 -21.48
CA LYS A 218 5.81 4.06 -21.67
C LYS A 218 6.11 4.71 -23.02
N ARG A 219 7.37 4.68 -23.46
CA ARG A 219 7.79 5.29 -24.72
C ARG A 219 7.13 4.62 -25.93
N ARG A 220 7.02 3.28 -25.94
CA ARG A 220 6.41 2.53 -27.07
C ARG A 220 4.90 2.79 -27.17
N CYS A 221 4.21 2.95 -26.05
CA CYS A 221 2.79 3.27 -26.01
C CYS A 221 2.44 4.75 -26.20
N THR A 222 3.44 5.63 -26.35
CA THR A 222 3.18 7.08 -26.47
C THR A 222 2.83 7.40 -27.93
N SER A 223 1.59 7.86 -28.16
CA SER A 223 1.10 8.30 -29.46
C SER A 223 1.79 9.58 -29.94
N PRO A 224 1.70 9.94 -31.23
CA PRO A 224 2.33 11.15 -31.77
C PRO A 224 1.87 12.47 -31.11
N ASP A 225 0.65 12.49 -30.56
CA ASP A 225 0.10 13.60 -29.77
C ASP A 225 0.53 13.59 -28.30
N GLY A 226 1.41 12.65 -27.92
CA GLY A 226 2.04 12.58 -26.60
C GLY A 226 1.21 11.90 -25.52
N LYS A 227 0.11 11.23 -25.88
CA LYS A 227 -0.77 10.50 -24.96
C LYS A 227 -0.35 9.04 -24.88
N ILE A 228 -0.61 8.38 -23.76
CA ILE A 228 -0.38 6.93 -23.65
C ILE A 228 -1.62 6.24 -24.21
N CYS A 229 -1.45 5.42 -25.24
CA CYS A 229 -2.54 4.71 -25.91
C CYS A 229 -3.74 5.62 -26.24
N SER A 230 -3.45 6.85 -26.68
CA SER A 230 -4.45 7.89 -26.98
C SER A 230 -5.48 8.18 -25.87
N ASN A 231 -5.18 7.78 -24.62
CA ASN A 231 -6.12 7.72 -23.47
C ASN A 231 -7.36 6.82 -23.70
N ARG A 232 -7.27 5.88 -24.64
CA ARG A 232 -8.33 4.94 -25.03
C ARG A 232 -7.90 3.48 -24.88
N GLY A 233 -6.84 3.24 -24.13
CA GLY A 233 -6.34 1.91 -23.81
C GLY A 233 -5.37 1.92 -22.64
N THR A 234 -4.93 0.72 -22.27
CA THR A 234 -3.93 0.49 -21.24
C THR A 234 -2.62 0.07 -21.88
N CYS A 235 -1.51 0.68 -21.48
CA CYS A 235 -0.17 0.28 -21.93
C CYS A 235 0.37 -0.88 -21.08
N ILE A 236 0.65 -2.01 -21.71
CA ILE A 236 1.22 -3.20 -21.08
C ILE A 236 2.45 -3.63 -21.88
N CYS A 237 3.62 -3.65 -21.23
CA CYS A 237 4.89 -4.05 -21.85
C CYS A 237 5.22 -3.39 -23.21
N GLY A 238 4.79 -2.14 -23.40
CA GLY A 238 5.04 -1.38 -24.63
C GLY A 238 4.03 -1.62 -25.74
N GLU A 239 2.94 -2.33 -25.45
CA GLU A 239 1.82 -2.57 -26.34
C GLU A 239 0.53 -1.99 -25.74
N CYS A 240 -0.33 -1.41 -26.58
CA CYS A 240 -1.58 -0.83 -26.13
C CYS A 240 -2.72 -1.85 -26.24
N THR A 241 -3.36 -2.16 -25.11
CA THR A 241 -4.64 -2.86 -25.06
C THR A 241 -5.76 -1.84 -25.12
N CYS A 242 -6.42 -1.72 -26.27
CA CYS A 242 -7.49 -0.74 -26.47
C CYS A 242 -8.77 -1.15 -25.74
N TYR A 243 -9.53 -0.16 -25.24
CA TYR A 243 -10.80 -0.42 -24.57
C TYR A 243 -11.90 -0.71 -25.59
N ASP A 244 -12.66 -1.78 -25.35
CA ASP A 244 -13.79 -2.19 -26.21
C ASP A 244 -14.98 -1.22 -26.14
N VAL A 245 -15.08 -0.43 -25.06
CA VAL A 245 -16.21 0.46 -24.79
C VAL A 245 -15.76 1.82 -24.31
N ASP A 246 -16.17 2.86 -25.04
CA ASP A 246 -16.14 4.22 -24.53
C ASP A 246 -17.31 4.42 -23.53
N PRO A 247 -17.10 5.10 -22.38
CA PRO A 247 -18.10 5.29 -21.32
C PRO A 247 -19.42 5.95 -21.74
N SER A 248 -19.50 6.51 -22.95
CA SER A 248 -20.74 7.08 -23.51
C SER A 248 -21.59 6.09 -24.31
N GLY A 249 -21.09 4.88 -24.59
CA GLY A 249 -21.86 3.79 -25.23
C GLY A 249 -22.23 4.01 -26.70
N ASP A 250 -21.62 4.99 -27.38
CA ASP A 250 -21.92 5.39 -28.77
C ASP A 250 -20.73 5.14 -29.74
N TRP A 251 -19.70 4.41 -29.35
CA TRP A 251 -18.48 4.22 -30.17
C TRP A 251 -18.25 2.74 -30.47
N GLY A 252 -17.76 2.42 -31.67
CA GLY A 252 -17.34 1.07 -32.07
C GLY A 252 -15.93 0.72 -31.56
N ASP A 253 -15.41 -0.43 -31.98
CA ASP A 253 -14.13 -0.99 -31.50
C ASP A 253 -12.96 0.01 -31.70
N VAL A 254 -12.23 0.30 -30.62
CA VAL A 254 -11.03 1.15 -30.65
C VAL A 254 -9.84 0.29 -31.04
N HIS A 255 -9.02 0.77 -31.98
CA HIS A 255 -7.91 -0.02 -32.51
C HIS A 255 -6.71 0.87 -32.93
N GLY A 256 -5.65 0.22 -33.42
CA GLY A 256 -4.36 0.85 -33.76
C GLY A 256 -3.30 0.64 -32.68
N ASP A 257 -2.03 0.82 -33.04
CA ASP A 257 -0.88 0.53 -32.17
C ASP A 257 -0.89 1.38 -30.90
N THR A 258 -1.50 2.57 -30.96
CA THR A 258 -1.67 3.48 -29.83
C THR A 258 -3.15 3.83 -29.58
N CYS A 259 -4.09 2.96 -29.98
CA CYS A 259 -5.54 3.15 -29.84
C CYS A 259 -6.05 4.48 -30.41
N GLU A 260 -5.42 4.96 -31.48
CA GLU A 260 -5.71 6.24 -32.13
C GLU A 260 -6.92 6.19 -33.08
N CYS A 261 -7.40 4.99 -33.42
CA CYS A 261 -8.45 4.78 -34.41
C CYS A 261 -9.76 4.26 -33.79
N ASP A 262 -10.86 4.57 -34.46
CA ASP A 262 -12.19 3.96 -34.29
C ASP A 262 -12.96 3.97 -35.62
N GLU A 263 -14.14 3.34 -35.64
CA GLU A 263 -14.99 3.21 -36.83
C GLU A 263 -15.40 4.54 -37.50
N ARG A 264 -15.31 5.70 -36.83
CA ARG A 264 -15.73 7.02 -37.37
C ARG A 264 -14.57 7.91 -37.76
N SER A 265 -13.38 7.66 -37.20
CA SER A 265 -12.22 8.54 -37.33
C SER A 265 -11.17 8.03 -38.33
N CYS A 266 -11.36 6.84 -38.91
CA CYS A 266 -10.51 6.34 -39.99
C CYS A 266 -10.88 6.97 -41.34
N HIS A 267 -9.90 7.59 -42.00
CA HIS A 267 -10.05 8.23 -43.29
C HIS A 267 -10.28 7.19 -44.40
N ALA A 268 -11.54 6.93 -44.73
CA ALA A 268 -12.08 6.28 -45.94
C ALA A 268 -11.15 5.38 -46.79
N THR A 269 -10.65 4.28 -46.22
CA THR A 269 -10.24 3.08 -46.99
C THR A 269 -10.60 1.82 -46.20
N TYR A 270 -11.91 1.60 -46.01
CA TYR A 270 -12.44 0.33 -45.52
C TYR A 270 -12.92 -0.48 -46.73
N ASP A 271 -12.14 -1.49 -47.13
CA ASP A 271 -12.66 -2.63 -47.86
C ASP A 271 -12.83 -3.78 -46.85
N ARG A 272 -14.06 -4.26 -46.70
CA ARG A 272 -14.51 -5.23 -45.68
C ARG A 272 -13.91 -6.65 -45.87
N TYR A 273 -13.00 -6.82 -46.83
CA TYR A 273 -12.38 -8.09 -47.21
C TYR A 273 -10.83 -8.07 -47.22
N SER A 274 -10.20 -6.99 -46.77
CA SER A 274 -8.74 -6.89 -46.72
C SER A 274 -8.27 -6.92 -45.28
N ASP A 275 -7.48 -7.94 -44.93
CA ASP A 275 -6.77 -8.09 -43.65
C ASP A 275 -5.61 -7.07 -43.49
N ASP A 276 -5.68 -5.89 -44.14
CA ASP A 276 -4.66 -4.86 -44.02
C ASP A 276 -5.02 -3.88 -42.90
N PHE A 277 -4.39 -4.13 -41.75
CA PHE A 277 -4.40 -3.23 -40.60
C PHE A 277 -3.83 -1.86 -40.98
N CYS A 278 -4.47 -0.79 -40.47
CA CYS A 278 -3.95 0.57 -40.57
C CYS A 278 -2.57 0.66 -39.90
N SER A 279 -1.51 0.50 -40.68
CA SER A 279 -0.17 0.94 -40.28
C SER A 279 -0.10 2.43 -40.59
N GLY A 280 -0.14 3.26 -39.55
CA GLY A 280 0.04 4.69 -39.67
C GLY A 280 1.45 5.03 -40.17
N GLU A 281 1.67 5.04 -41.48
CA GLU A 281 2.83 5.67 -42.09
C GLU A 281 2.40 6.85 -42.97
N THR A 282 2.64 8.04 -42.45
CA THR A 282 2.65 9.28 -43.23
C THR A 282 3.74 9.19 -44.30
N GLY A 283 3.36 9.04 -45.57
CA GLY A 283 4.32 9.13 -46.67
C GLY A 283 3.70 9.01 -48.05
N TRP A 284 3.45 10.14 -48.71
CA TRP A 284 3.29 10.16 -50.16
C TRP A 284 4.61 9.76 -50.82
N GLN A 285 4.76 8.49 -51.21
CA GLN A 285 5.81 8.09 -52.13
C GLN A 285 5.18 7.75 -53.47
N LEU A 286 5.29 8.69 -54.40
CA LEU A 286 5.01 8.50 -55.82
C LEU A 286 5.83 7.31 -56.34
N ALA A 287 5.19 6.14 -56.45
CA ALA A 287 5.70 5.07 -57.28
C ALA A 287 5.55 5.49 -58.75
N VAL A 288 6.63 6.04 -59.30
CA VAL A 288 6.83 6.21 -60.73
C VAL A 288 6.75 4.82 -61.37
N PHE A 289 5.70 4.57 -62.14
CA PHE A 289 5.64 3.45 -63.06
C PHE A 289 6.76 3.61 -64.09
N ALA A 290 7.78 2.75 -64.02
CA ALA A 290 8.71 2.54 -65.11
C ALA A 290 8.13 1.46 -66.03
N SER A 291 7.62 1.90 -67.18
CA SER A 291 7.32 1.04 -68.32
C SER A 291 8.64 0.60 -68.97
N GLY A 292 8.82 -0.71 -69.16
CA GLY A 292 9.90 -1.33 -69.90
C GLY A 292 9.64 -2.80 -70.11
#